data_AF-A0A2M7PNS8-F1
#
_entry.id   AF-A0A2M7PNS8-F1
#
_cell.length_a   1.000
_cell.length_b   1.000
_cell.length_c   1.000
_cell.angle_alpha   90.00
_cell.angle_beta   90.00
_cell.angle_gamma   90.00
#
_symmetry.space_group_name_H-M   'P 1'
#
loop_
_entity.id
_entity.type
_entity.pdbx_description
1 polymer ?
#
loop_
_entity_poly.entity_id
_entity_poly.type
_entity_poly.pdbx_seq_one_letter_code
_entity_poly.pdbx_strand_id
1 'polypeptide(L)'
;MTASDIEIMAPVGSYESLQAAIQGGANSVYFGIGSLNMRSKSSQNFTLDDLARITALSQQANIRTYLTLNAVIYDHELEQMRQLVDAAKDNSVSAIIASDQS
;
A
#
# COMPACT_ATOMS: atom_id res chain seq x y z
N MET A 1 -24.63 -11.04 0.05
CA MET A 1 -23.24 -11.10 0.53
C MET A 1 -23.16 -12.28 1.47
N THR A 2 -22.58 -13.38 1.03
CA THR A 2 -22.18 -14.46 1.93
C THR A 2 -20.86 -14.06 2.60
N ALA A 3 -20.48 -14.71 3.71
CA ALA A 3 -19.20 -14.42 4.37
C ALA A 3 -17.98 -14.59 3.44
N SER A 4 -18.14 -15.36 2.35
CA SER A 4 -17.16 -15.58 1.29
C SER A 4 -16.94 -14.39 0.36
N ASP A 5 -17.83 -13.39 0.38
CA ASP A 5 -17.77 -12.19 -0.47
C ASP A 5 -17.14 -10.98 0.27
N ILE A 6 -16.71 -11.17 1.52
CA ILE A 6 -16.20 -10.09 2.38
C ILE A 6 -14.67 -10.10 2.34
N GLU A 7 -14.08 -9.01 1.88
CA GLU A 7 -12.64 -8.77 1.93
C GLU A 7 -12.27 -8.00 3.20
N ILE A 8 -11.49 -8.62 4.08
CA ILE A 8 -10.90 -7.94 5.23
C ILE A 8 -9.58 -7.31 4.81
N MET A 9 -9.57 -5.98 4.74
CA MET A 9 -8.39 -5.19 4.40
C MET A 9 -7.78 -4.53 5.64
N ALA A 10 -6.50 -4.78 5.91
CA ALA A 10 -5.80 -4.24 7.08
C ALA A 10 -4.88 -3.05 6.74
N PRO A 11 -4.83 -1.98 7.56
CA PRO A 11 -3.80 -0.96 7.45
C PRO A 11 -2.44 -1.50 7.89
N VAL A 12 -1.40 -1.27 7.10
CA VAL A 12 -0.02 -1.62 7.47
C VAL A 12 0.93 -0.44 7.25
N GLY A 13 1.77 -0.17 8.26
CA GLY A 13 2.77 0.92 8.24
C GLY A 13 4.16 0.48 8.68
N SER A 14 4.31 -0.77 9.12
CA SER A 14 5.59 -1.39 9.47
C SER A 14 5.55 -2.89 9.17
N TYR A 15 6.72 -3.54 9.17
CA TYR A 15 6.79 -4.99 8.96
C TYR A 15 6.08 -5.78 10.07
N GLU A 16 6.07 -5.27 11.31
CA GLU A 16 5.33 -5.88 12.42
C GLU A 16 3.82 -5.82 12.15
N SER A 17 3.31 -4.69 11.67
CA SER A 17 1.89 -4.57 11.31
C SER A 17 1.51 -5.44 10.10
N LEU A 18 2.41 -5.59 9.12
CA LEU A 18 2.23 -6.50 8.00
C LEU A 18 2.16 -7.96 8.48
N GLN A 19 3.08 -8.36 9.34
CA GLN A 19 3.10 -9.70 9.91
C GLN A 19 1.85 -9.98 10.76
N ALA A 20 1.39 -8.99 11.53
CA ALA A 20 0.14 -9.09 12.28
C ALA A 20 -1.09 -9.23 11.37
N ALA A 21 -1.15 -8.48 10.25
CA ALA A 21 -2.22 -8.61 9.26
C ALA A 21 -2.24 -10.00 8.61
N ILE A 22 -1.07 -10.55 8.29
CA ILE A 22 -0.93 -11.91 7.77
C ILE A 22 -1.46 -12.93 8.78
N GLN A 23 -1.01 -12.87 10.03
CA GLN A 23 -1.45 -13.80 11.08
C GLN A 23 -2.92 -13.63 11.44
N GLY A 24 -3.46 -12.42 11.31
CA GLY A 24 -4.86 -12.10 11.54
C GLY A 24 -5.79 -12.59 10.43
N GLY A 25 -5.26 -13.15 9.33
CA GLY A 25 -6.06 -13.66 8.22
C GLY A 25 -6.68 -12.56 7.36
N ALA A 26 -6.01 -11.41 7.24
CA ALA A 26 -6.45 -10.38 6.31
C ALA A 26 -6.39 -10.91 4.86
N ASN A 27 -7.35 -10.50 4.04
CA ASN A 27 -7.36 -10.81 2.61
C ASN A 27 -6.51 -9.82 1.80
N SER A 28 -6.36 -8.61 2.33
CA SER A 28 -5.57 -7.56 1.71
C SER A 28 -4.98 -6.60 2.74
N VAL A 29 -3.96 -5.88 2.30
CA VAL A 29 -3.33 -4.81 3.09
C VAL A 29 -3.24 -3.54 2.27
N TYR A 30 -3.39 -2.40 2.93
CA TYR A 30 -3.06 -1.11 2.33
C TYR A 30 -1.95 -0.40 3.10
N PHE A 31 -1.07 0.25 2.37
CA PHE A 31 0.06 0.98 2.91
C PHE A 31 0.38 2.23 2.09
N GLY A 32 1.16 3.13 2.67
CA GLY A 32 1.66 4.32 2.01
C GLY A 32 3.18 4.27 1.91
N ILE A 33 3.72 4.91 0.88
CA ILE A 33 5.16 5.16 0.74
C ILE A 33 5.37 6.66 0.64
N GLY A 34 6.40 7.15 1.34
CA GLY A 34 6.78 8.56 1.30
C GLY A 34 5.65 9.51 1.74
N SER A 35 5.59 10.67 1.10
CA SER A 35 4.69 11.78 1.45
C SER A 35 3.35 11.80 0.73
N LEU A 36 3.19 11.04 -0.37
CA LEU A 36 2.00 11.09 -1.24
C LEU A 36 0.78 10.34 -0.70
N ASN A 37 0.73 10.14 0.62
CA ASN A 37 -0.36 9.50 1.32
C ASN A 37 -0.63 10.22 2.64
N MET A 38 -1.89 10.23 3.07
CA MET A 38 -2.31 10.92 4.30
C MET A 38 -1.79 10.24 5.59
N ARG A 39 -1.24 9.03 5.49
CA ARG A 39 -0.66 8.28 6.62
C ARG A 39 0.85 8.52 6.82
N SER A 40 1.47 9.33 5.97
CA SER A 40 2.90 9.68 5.97
C SER A 40 3.41 10.32 7.28
N LYS A 41 2.52 10.81 8.15
CA LYS A 41 2.88 11.36 9.46
C LYS A 41 3.10 10.29 10.54
N SER A 42 2.84 9.02 10.26
CA SER A 42 3.20 7.92 11.15
C SER A 42 4.71 7.69 11.08
N SER A 43 5.37 7.62 12.23
CA SER A 43 6.84 7.58 12.40
C SER A 43 7.55 6.33 11.83
N GLN A 44 6.81 5.43 11.18
CA GLN A 44 7.31 4.27 10.47
C GLN A 44 6.67 4.31 9.08
N ASN A 45 7.47 4.67 8.07
CA ASN A 45 7.02 4.73 6.69
C ASN A 45 7.84 3.75 5.86
N PHE A 46 7.16 2.96 5.04
CA PHE A 46 7.81 2.18 4.01
C PHE A 46 8.44 3.10 2.96
N THR A 47 9.57 2.65 2.42
CA THR A 47 10.30 3.27 1.34
C THR A 47 10.01 2.54 0.02
N LEU A 48 10.52 3.09 -1.09
CA LEU A 48 10.43 2.42 -2.39
C LEU A 48 11.13 1.06 -2.38
N ASP A 49 12.26 0.94 -1.68
CA ASP A 49 13.04 -0.29 -1.59
C ASP A 49 12.30 -1.40 -0.83
N ASP A 50 11.34 -1.03 0.02
CA ASP A 50 10.53 -1.99 0.77
C ASP A 50 9.45 -2.67 -0.10
N LEU A 51 9.10 -2.11 -1.27
CA LEU A 51 8.03 -2.63 -2.13
C LEU A 51 8.23 -4.10 -2.50
N ALA A 52 9.43 -4.45 -2.94
CA ALA A 52 9.77 -5.82 -3.32
C ALA A 52 9.53 -6.80 -2.18
N ARG A 53 9.90 -6.40 -0.95
CA ARG A 53 9.76 -7.24 0.23
C ARG A 53 8.31 -7.34 0.70
N ILE A 54 7.58 -6.23 0.71
CA ILE A 54 6.17 -6.20 1.11
C ILE A 54 5.34 -7.09 0.18
N THR A 55 5.53 -6.96 -1.13
CA THR A 55 4.80 -7.74 -2.13
C THR A 55 5.18 -9.22 -2.07
N ALA A 56 6.46 -9.57 -1.91
CA ALA A 56 6.88 -10.95 -1.74
C ALA A 56 6.24 -11.63 -0.50
N LEU A 57 6.27 -10.95 0.67
CA LEU A 57 5.64 -11.46 1.89
C LEU A 57 4.13 -11.62 1.74
N SER A 58 3.48 -10.65 1.09
CA SER A 58 2.02 -10.68 0.88
C SER A 58 1.62 -11.78 -0.11
N GLN A 59 2.37 -11.97 -1.20
CA GLN A 59 2.14 -13.04 -2.17
C GLN A 59 2.29 -14.42 -1.53
N GLN A 60 3.33 -14.63 -0.70
CA GLN A 60 3.50 -15.88 0.05
C GLN A 60 2.31 -16.20 0.97
N ALA A 61 1.66 -15.17 1.49
CA ALA A 61 0.47 -15.28 2.33
C ALA A 61 -0.86 -15.26 1.55
N ASN A 62 -0.84 -15.17 0.22
CA ASN A 62 -2.03 -14.96 -0.64
C ASN A 62 -2.84 -13.71 -0.30
N ILE A 63 -2.15 -12.63 0.08
CA ILE A 63 -2.72 -11.33 0.46
C ILE A 63 -2.47 -10.32 -0.65
N ARG A 64 -3.52 -9.55 -1.00
CA ARG A 64 -3.41 -8.47 -2.00
C ARG A 64 -2.84 -7.20 -1.40
N THR A 65 -2.05 -6.48 -2.19
CA THR A 65 -1.35 -5.26 -1.76
C THR A 65 -1.93 -4.02 -2.44
N TYR A 66 -2.29 -3.02 -1.63
CA TYR A 66 -2.85 -1.76 -2.11
C TYR A 66 -1.95 -0.60 -1.70
N LEU A 67 -1.39 0.12 -2.67
CA LEU A 67 -0.61 1.33 -2.39
C LEU A 67 -1.54 2.54 -2.37
N THR A 68 -1.43 3.36 -1.32
CA THR A 68 -2.22 4.58 -1.17
C THR A 68 -1.52 5.78 -1.80
N LEU A 69 -2.25 6.49 -2.67
CA LEU A 69 -1.93 7.77 -3.30
C LEU A 69 -3.07 8.77 -3.05
N ASN A 70 -3.40 8.96 -1.78
CA ASN A 70 -4.60 9.70 -1.35
C ASN A 70 -4.31 11.08 -0.77
N ALA A 71 -3.07 11.55 -0.82
CA ALA A 71 -2.76 12.96 -0.55
C ALA A 71 -3.15 13.83 -1.76
N VAL A 72 -3.38 15.11 -1.52
CA VAL A 72 -3.48 16.10 -2.60
C VAL A 72 -2.13 16.18 -3.30
N ILE A 73 -2.11 15.93 -4.60
CA ILE A 73 -0.89 15.97 -5.42
C ILE A 73 -0.81 17.32 -6.10
N TYR A 74 0.28 18.06 -5.87
CA TYR A 74 0.55 19.32 -6.57
C TYR A 74 1.37 19.10 -7.84
N ASP A 75 1.38 20.08 -8.76
CA ASP A 75 2.11 20.00 -10.04
C ASP A 75 3.58 19.60 -9.89
N HIS A 76 4.25 20.11 -8.85
CA HIS A 76 5.67 19.82 -8.58
C HIS A 76 5.91 18.38 -8.04
N GLU A 77 4.85 17.69 -7.60
CA GLU A 77 4.90 16.31 -7.11
C GLU A 77 4.48 15.29 -8.18
N LEU A 78 4.06 15.73 -9.37
CA LEU A 78 3.63 14.83 -10.44
C LEU A 78 4.73 13.85 -10.87
N GLU A 79 5.97 14.30 -10.91
CA GLU A 79 7.12 13.44 -11.24
C GLU A 79 7.36 12.39 -10.16
N GLN A 80 7.27 12.79 -8.89
CA GLN A 80 7.37 11.87 -7.75
C GLN A 80 6.24 10.84 -7.75
N MET A 81 5.01 11.26 -8.07
CA MET A 81 3.87 10.36 -8.19
C MET A 81 4.09 9.35 -9.31
N ARG A 82 4.55 9.77 -10.49
CA ARG A 82 4.87 8.86 -11.61
C ARG A 82 5.90 7.81 -11.21
N GLN A 83 7.01 8.24 -10.58
CA GLN A 83 8.05 7.33 -10.10
C GLN A 83 7.50 6.30 -9.10
N LEU A 84 6.61 6.72 -8.20
CA LEU A 84 5.99 5.83 -7.23
C LEU A 84 5.01 4.84 -7.90
N VAL A 85 4.22 5.27 -8.89
CA VAL A 85 3.32 4.40 -9.66
C VAL A 85 4.10 3.38 -10.48
N ASP A 86 5.17 3.80 -11.15
CA ASP A 86 6.04 2.93 -11.93
C ASP A 86 6.72 1.89 -11.02
N ALA A 87 7.27 2.32 -9.89
CA ALA A 87 7.83 1.40 -8.91
C ALA A 87 6.80 0.41 -8.34
N ALA A 88 5.56 0.85 -8.11
CA ALA A 88 4.48 -0.04 -7.65
C ALA A 88 4.16 -1.12 -8.68
N LYS A 89 4.11 -0.74 -9.96
CA LYS A 89 3.91 -1.67 -11.08
C LYS A 89 5.06 -2.67 -11.20
N ASP A 90 6.30 -2.19 -11.19
CA ASP A 90 7.49 -3.03 -11.31
C ASP A 90 7.62 -4.03 -10.16
N ASN A 91 7.13 -3.67 -8.98
CA ASN A 91 7.11 -4.54 -7.80
C ASN A 91 5.80 -5.34 -7.63
N SER A 92 4.94 -5.41 -8.64
CA SER A 92 3.71 -6.21 -8.60
C SER A 92 2.74 -5.87 -7.45
N VAL A 93 2.63 -4.58 -7.10
CA VAL A 93 1.54 -4.11 -6.23
C VAL A 93 0.20 -4.41 -6.91
N SER A 94 -0.77 -4.94 -6.15
CA SER A 94 -2.03 -5.41 -6.74
C SER A 94 -2.90 -4.26 -7.27
N ALA A 95 -2.96 -3.14 -6.55
CA ALA A 95 -3.73 -1.97 -6.95
C ALA A 95 -3.27 -0.69 -6.25
N ILE A 96 -3.76 0.45 -6.74
CA ILE A 96 -3.56 1.77 -6.15
C ILE A 96 -4.90 2.31 -5.65
N ILE A 97 -4.90 2.88 -4.45
CA ILE A 97 -6.02 3.64 -3.88
C ILE A 97 -5.67 5.12 -4.00
N ALA A 98 -6.26 5.81 -4.98
CA ALA A 98 -5.98 7.21 -5.28
C ALA A 98 -7.13 8.15 -4.85
N SER A 99 -6.82 9.43 -4.68
CA SER A 99 -7.82 10.51 -4.62
C SER A 99 -7.40 11.63 -5.55
N ASP A 100 -8.42 12.24 -6.17
CA ASP A 100 -8.26 13.39 -7.07
C ASP A 100 -9.10 14.56 -6.52
N GLN A 101 -8.53 15.77 -6.55
CA GLN A 101 -9.27 16.99 -6.22
C GLN A 101 -9.77 17.59 -7.54
N SER A 102 -11.01 17.26 -7.89
CA SER A 102 -11.75 17.87 -9.01
C SER A 102 -12.01 19.36 -8.80
#